data_AF-A0A811ZRQ2-F1
#
_entry.id   AF-A0A811ZRQ2-F1
#
_cell.length_a   1.000
_cell.length_b   1.000
_cell.length_c   1.000
_cell.angle_alpha   90.00
_cell.angle_beta   90.00
_cell.angle_gamma   90.00
#
_symmetry.space_group_name_H-M   'P 1'
#
loop_
_entity.id
_entity.type
_entity.pdbx_description
1 polymer ?
#
loop_
_entity_poly.entity_id
_entity_poly.type
_entity_poly.pdbx_seq_one_letter_code
_entity_poly.pdbx_strand_id
1 'polypeptide(L)' 'MLLSQNEGGQALIVGNQISFAGYSLLDLLLIHQVLAPNCLDSFPLLLAYVARLSTRLKLKAFLVSPELVNHPINGNGKQ' A
#
# COMPACT_ATOMS: atom_id res chain seq x y z
N MET A 1 6.72 14.80 -3.93
CA MET A 1 6.30 13.80 -2.93
C MET A 1 7.57 13.17 -2.34
N LEU A 2 7.62 12.82 -1.06
CA LEU A 2 8.84 12.27 -0.42
C LEU A 2 9.37 11.01 -1.14
N LEU A 3 8.47 10.13 -1.58
CA LEU A 3 8.81 8.95 -2.38
C LEU A 3 9.60 9.31 -3.66
N SER A 4 9.20 10.35 -4.40
CA SER A 4 9.89 10.74 -5.64
C SER A 4 11.31 11.28 -5.40
N GLN A 5 11.61 11.71 -4.18
CA GLN A 5 12.92 12.22 -3.79
C GLN A 5 13.89 11.10 -3.38
N ASN A 6 13.39 9.89 -3.13
CA ASN A 6 14.19 8.76 -2.67
C ASN A 6 14.41 7.76 -3.81
N GLU A 7 15.58 7.81 -4.43
CA GLU A 7 15.96 6.99 -5.59
C GLU A 7 14.90 7.02 -6.72
N GLY A 8 14.31 8.20 -6.97
CA GLY A 8 13.27 8.36 -7.99
C GLY A 8 11.99 7.57 -7.73
N GLY A 9 11.72 7.18 -6.48
CA GLY A 9 10.55 6.37 -6.08
C GLY A 9 10.74 4.86 -6.22
N GLN A 10 11.94 4.40 -6.57
CA GLN A 10 12.27 2.98 -6.61
C GLN A 10 12.55 2.41 -5.21
N ALA A 11 13.01 3.26 -4.28
CA ALA A 11 13.21 2.90 -2.88
C ALA A 11 11.91 2.94 -2.08
N LEU A 12 12.01 3.06 -0.76
CA LEU A 12 10.87 3.14 0.14
C LEU A 12 10.47 4.60 0.38
N ILE A 13 9.46 4.85 1.21
CA ILE A 13 9.03 6.22 1.54
C ILE A 13 10.20 7.08 2.06
N VAL A 14 11.04 6.51 2.93
CA VAL A 14 12.22 7.16 3.51
C VAL A 14 13.35 6.13 3.57
N GLY A 15 14.50 6.46 3.00
CA GLY A 15 15.68 5.60 3.00
C GLY A 15 15.49 4.27 2.27
N ASN A 16 16.36 3.31 2.57
CA ASN A 16 16.42 2.01 1.89
C ASN A 16 15.84 0.84 2.70
N GLN A 17 15.34 1.09 3.91
CA GLN A 17 14.77 0.08 4.79
C GLN A 17 13.29 0.33 5.06
N ILE A 18 12.53 -0.75 5.26
CA ILE A 18 11.11 -0.62 5.58
C ILE A 18 10.94 0.01 6.95
N SER A 19 10.11 1.04 7.00
CA SER A 19 9.73 1.72 8.22
C SER A 19 8.23 1.52 8.47
N PHE A 20 7.79 1.85 9.68
CA PHE A 20 6.38 1.87 10.04
C PHE A 20 5.54 2.71 9.07
N ALA A 21 6.04 3.92 8.72
CA ALA A 21 5.40 4.80 7.74
C ALA A 21 5.17 4.13 6.38
N GLY A 22 6.06 3.19 6.00
CA GLY A 22 5.91 2.44 4.77
C GLY A 22 4.68 1.53 4.77
N TYR A 23 4.40 0.86 5.88
CA TYR A 23 3.21 0.03 6.04
C TYR A 23 1.95 0.88 6.18
N SER A 24 1.99 1.98 6.96
CA SER A 24 0.85 2.88 7.10
C SER A 24 0.42 3.51 5.77
N LEU A 25 1.37 3.91 4.92
CA LEU A 25 1.01 4.41 3.58
C LEU A 25 0.44 3.29 2.72
N LEU A 26 0.99 2.07 2.77
CA LEU A 26 0.47 0.96 1.98
C LEU A 26 -1.01 0.69 2.32
N ASP A 27 -1.33 0.60 3.62
CA ASP A 27 -2.69 0.41 4.10
C ASP A 27 -3.62 1.54 3.62
N LEU A 28 -3.20 2.79 3.80
CA LEU A 28 -3.93 3.97 3.30
C LEU A 28 -4.22 3.88 1.80
N LEU A 29 -3.24 3.49 0.98
CA LEU A 29 -3.42 3.39 -0.46
C LEU A 29 -4.35 2.24 -0.86
N LEU A 30 -4.23 1.08 -0.20
CA LEU A 30 -5.09 -0.08 -0.46
C LEU A 30 -6.56 0.23 -0.17
N ILE A 31 -6.86 0.88 0.97
CA ILE A 31 -8.24 1.26 1.29
C ILE A 31 -8.78 2.33 0.33
N HIS A 32 -7.94 3.26 -0.15
CA HIS A 32 -8.35 4.24 -1.16
C HIS A 32 -8.64 3.59 -2.52
N GLN A 33 -7.96 2.49 -2.87
CA GLN A 33 -8.31 1.71 -4.06
C GLN A 33 -9.62 0.94 -3.88
N VAL A 34 -10.01 0.56 -2.66
CA VAL A 34 -11.35 0.01 -2.41
C VAL A 34 -12.42 1.09 -2.59
N LEU A 35 -12.18 2.29 -2.03
CA LEU A 35 -13.08 3.44 -2.14
C LEU A 35 -13.21 3.94 -3.59
N ALA A 36 -12.10 3.97 -4.33
CA ALA A 36 -12.01 4.47 -5.70
C ALA A 36 -10.95 3.67 -6.50
N PRO A 37 -11.36 2.63 -7.25
CA PRO A 37 -10.45 1.65 -7.89
C PRO A 37 -9.28 2.24 -8.68
N ASN A 38 -9.50 3.34 -9.40
CA ASN A 38 -8.54 3.94 -10.32
C ASN A 38 -7.85 5.18 -9.74
N CYS A 39 -7.95 5.41 -8.42
CA CYS A 39 -7.42 6.64 -7.80
C CYS A 39 -5.90 6.78 -7.92
N LEU A 40 -5.17 5.69 -8.21
CA LEU A 40 -3.72 5.68 -8.38
C LEU A 40 -3.24 5.76 -9.83
N ASP A 41 -4.13 5.74 -10.83
CA ASP A 41 -3.75 5.71 -12.25
C ASP A 41 -2.95 6.96 -12.66
N SER A 42 -3.24 8.11 -12.04
CA SER A 42 -2.51 9.36 -12.25
C SER A 42 -1.21 9.46 -11.43
N PHE A 43 -0.90 8.46 -10.60
CA PHE A 43 0.22 8.47 -9.65
C PHE A 43 1.10 7.21 -9.82
N PRO A 44 1.85 7.09 -10.93
CA PRO A 44 2.59 5.86 -11.28
C PRO A 44 3.58 5.42 -10.20
N LEU A 45 4.19 6.36 -9.46
CA LEU A 45 5.10 6.03 -8.35
C LEU A 45 4.37 5.39 -7.17
N LEU A 46 3.15 5.85 -6.85
CA LEU A 46 2.33 5.25 -5.79
C LEU A 46 1.82 3.87 -6.21
N LEU A 47 1.39 3.73 -7.47
CA LEU A 47 0.98 2.44 -8.02
C LEU A 47 2.13 1.42 -7.98
N ALA A 48 3.33 1.81 -8.42
CA ALA A 48 4.52 0.97 -8.35
C ALA A 48 4.92 0.63 -6.90
N TYR A 49 4.76 1.58 -5.97
CA TYR A 49 5.00 1.37 -4.55
C TYR A 49 4.08 0.30 -3.94
N VAL A 50 2.77 0.38 -4.22
CA VAL A 50 1.79 -0.64 -3.79
C VAL A 50 2.17 -2.00 -4.36
N ALA A 51 2.41 -2.10 -5.67
CA ALA A 51 2.77 -3.35 -6.32
C ALA A 51 4.06 -3.97 -5.73
N ARG A 52 5.09 -3.16 -5.48
CA ARG A 52 6.37 -3.62 -4.91
C ARG A 52 6.22 -4.12 -3.47
N LEU A 53 5.47 -3.44 -2.62
CA LEU A 53 5.31 -3.90 -1.23
C LEU A 53 4.39 -5.11 -1.13
N SER A 54 3.26 -5.11 -1.84
CA SER A 54 2.27 -6.21 -1.80
C SER A 54 2.81 -7.54 -2.31
N THR A 55 3.93 -7.55 -3.04
CA THR A 55 4.58 -8.79 -3.52
C THR A 55 5.59 -9.40 -2.54
N ARG A 56 5.94 -8.72 -1.43
CA ARG A 56 6.87 -9.25 -0.42
C ARG A 56 6.27 -10.48 0.25
N LEU A 57 6.96 -11.62 0.22
CA LEU A 57 6.41 -12.94 0.57
C LEU A 57 5.53 -12.98 1.82
N LYS A 58 6.05 -12.52 2.98
CA LYS A 58 5.29 -12.53 4.24
C LYS A 58 4.08 -11.60 4.21
N LEU A 59 4.22 -10.44 3.56
CA LEU A 59 3.13 -9.48 3.45
C LEU A 59 2.07 -9.96 2.45
N LYS A 60 2.48 -10.50 1.30
CA LYS A 60 1.59 -11.12 0.32
C LYS A 60 0.76 -12.24 0.97
N ALA A 61 1.41 -13.11 1.75
CA ALA A 61 0.73 -14.18 2.47
C ALA A 61 -0.30 -13.64 3.47
N PHE A 62 0.03 -12.57 4.19
CA PHE A 62 -0.90 -11.91 5.11
C PHE A 62 -2.06 -11.21 4.38
N LEU A 63 -1.78 -10.49 3.28
CA LEU A 63 -2.79 -9.74 2.53
C LEU A 63 -3.89 -10.63 1.92
N VAL A 64 -3.59 -11.91 1.68
CA VAL A 64 -4.54 -12.89 1.16
C VAL A 64 -5.03 -13.86 2.23
N SER A 65 -4.65 -13.66 3.49
CA SER A 65 -5.02 -14.57 4.57
C SER A 65 -6.48 -14.39 4.96
N PRO A 66 -7.17 -15.44 5.44
CA PRO A 66 -8.55 -15.34 5.89
C PRO A 66 -8.72 -14.32 7.03
N GLU A 67 -7.72 -14.15 7.88
CA GLU A 67 -7.74 -13.21 9.00
C GLU A 67 -7.89 -11.77 8.52
N LEU A 68 -7.24 -11.39 7.42
CA LEU A 68 -7.37 -10.05 6.86
C LEU A 68 -8.58 -9.94 5.92
N VAL A 69 -8.74 -10.88 4.98
CA VAL A 69 -9.76 -10.78 3.92
C VAL A 69 -11.19 -10.88 4.48
N ASN A 70 -11.39 -11.63 5.57
CA ASN A 70 -12.70 -11.72 6.22
C ASN A 70 -12.95 -10.59 7.24
N HIS A 71 -11.95 -9.74 7.49
CA HIS A 71 -12.11 -8.59 8.38
C HIS A 71 -12.62 -7.39 7.56
N PRO A 72 -13.76 -6.78 7.93
CA PRO A 72 -14.23 -5.58 7.23
C PRO A 72 -13.24 -4.43 7.43
N ILE A 73 -13.05 -3.61 6.39
CA ILE A 73 -12.17 -2.42 6.48
C ILE A 73 -12.67 -1.46 7.57
N ASN A 74 -13.99 -1.28 7.67
CA ASN A 74 -14.62 -0.40 8.66
C ASN A 74 -15.76 -1.12 9.40
N GLY A 75 -16.02 -0.72 10.64
CA GLY A 75 -17.09 -1.30 11.47
C GLY A 75 -18.51 -0.90 11.11
N ASN A 76 -18.71 -0.01 10.14
CA ASN A 76 -20.03 0.52 9.76
C ASN A 76 -20.55 -0.03 8.41
N GLY A 77 -19.88 -1.04 7.84
CA GLY A 77 -20.23 -1.65 6.55
C GLY A 77 -19.99 -0.76 5.33
N LYS A 78 -19.30 0.38 5.49
CA LYS A 78 -18.86 1.25 4.38
C LYS A 78 -17.39 1.00 4.10
N GLN A 79 -16.95 1.26 2.88
CA GLN A 79 -15.55 1.14 2.44
C GLN A 79 -15.28 2.08 1.29
#